data_AF-A0A699WSH8-F1
#
_entry.id   AF-A0A699WSH8-F1
#
_cell.length_a   1.000
_cell.length_b   1.000
_cell.length_c   1.000
_cell.angle_alpha   90.00
_cell.angle_beta   90.00
_cell.angle_gamma   90.00
#
_symmetry.space_group_name_H-M   'P 1'
#
loop_
_entity.id
_entity.type
_entity.pdbx_description
1 polymer ?
#
loop_
_entity_poly.entity_id
_entity_poly.type
_entity_poly.pdbx_seq_one_letter_code
_entity_poly.pdbx_strand_id
1 'polypeptide(L)'
;RESKERTTLLQSIPDDHVADFHYMDDARGIWNAVKARFGGNVESKKTRKSMLKQEFSEFRIGEAVGLHKGYDRMQKILSQLNQLKAKPEDEDIN
;
A
#
# COMPACT_ATOMS: atom_id res chain seq x y z
N ARG A 1 19.29 14.95 18.70
CA ARG A 1 19.30 13.92 17.63
C ARG A 1 17.88 13.41 17.38
N GLU A 2 17.19 12.92 18.41
CA GLU A 2 15.80 12.44 18.40
C GLU A 2 14.77 13.45 17.81
N SER A 3 14.87 14.73 18.15
CA SER A 3 13.99 15.77 17.60
C SER A 3 14.06 15.93 16.07
N LYS A 4 15.22 15.68 15.44
CA LYS A 4 15.36 15.74 13.98
C LYS A 4 14.71 14.54 13.30
N GLU A 5 14.88 13.36 13.88
CA GLU A 5 14.30 12.10 13.39
C GLU A 5 12.76 12.15 13.47
N ARG A 6 12.20 12.67 14.58
CA ARG A 6 10.76 12.91 14.73
C ARG A 6 10.21 13.84 13.64
N THR A 7 10.85 14.98 13.41
CA THR A 7 10.40 15.95 12.40
C THR A 7 10.41 15.34 11.00
N THR A 8 11.47 14.63 10.62
CA THR A 8 11.55 13.95 9.32
C THR A 8 10.46 12.89 9.15
N LEU A 9 10.17 12.10 10.19
CA LEU A 9 9.09 11.10 10.13
C LEU A 9 7.73 11.76 9.97
N LEU A 10 7.42 12.81 10.73
CA LEU A 10 6.14 13.54 10.60
C LEU A 10 5.97 14.16 9.21
N GLN A 11 7.03 14.70 8.60
CA GLN A 11 7.02 15.24 7.23
C GLN A 11 6.84 14.17 6.14
N SER A 12 7.07 12.91 6.47
CA SER A 12 6.91 11.78 5.54
C SER A 12 5.49 11.18 5.60
N ILE A 13 4.66 11.62 6.55
CA ILE A 13 3.27 11.18 6.71
C ILE A 13 2.37 12.13 5.89
N PRO A 14 1.36 11.62 5.17
CA PRO A 14 0.40 12.48 4.47
C PRO A 14 -0.29 13.47 5.42
N ASP A 15 -0.42 14.74 5.02
CA ASP A 15 -0.92 15.85 5.85
C ASP A 15 -2.23 15.52 6.59
N ASP A 16 -3.18 14.84 5.92
CA ASP A 16 -4.48 14.42 6.47
C ASP A 16 -4.37 13.45 7.68
N HIS A 17 -3.19 12.89 7.94
CA HIS A 17 -2.94 11.91 8.99
C HIS A 17 -1.85 12.34 9.98
N VAL A 18 -1.14 13.45 9.75
CA VAL A 18 -0.03 13.90 10.63
C VAL A 18 -0.52 14.21 12.05
N ALA A 19 -1.74 14.76 12.18
CA ALA A 19 -2.41 15.02 13.46
C ALA A 19 -2.45 13.80 14.38
N ASP A 20 -2.60 12.61 13.82
CA ASP A 20 -2.73 11.35 14.56
C ASP A 20 -1.39 10.87 15.17
N PHE A 21 -0.28 11.52 14.85
CA PHE A 21 1.06 11.17 15.35
C PHE A 21 1.73 12.32 16.11
N HIS A 22 1.13 13.52 16.13
CA HIS A 22 1.72 14.71 16.73
C HIS A 22 1.89 14.60 18.26
N TYR A 23 1.05 13.81 18.95
CA TYR A 23 1.13 13.58 20.39
C TYR A 23 2.24 12.60 20.81
N MET A 24 2.93 11.98 19.85
CA MET A 24 4.02 11.05 20.12
C MET A 24 5.35 11.81 20.16
N ASP A 25 6.10 11.65 21.25
CA ASP A 25 7.37 12.37 21.47
C ASP A 25 8.59 11.61 20.91
N ASP A 26 8.51 10.28 20.86
CA ASP A 26 9.58 9.40 20.40
C ASP A 26 9.42 9.01 18.92
N ALA A 27 10.52 9.14 18.17
CA ALA A 27 10.60 8.76 16.76
C ALA A 27 10.34 7.26 16.52
N ARG A 28 10.78 6.38 17.43
CA ARG A 28 10.54 4.93 17.31
C ARG A 28 9.06 4.59 17.49
N GLY A 29 8.40 5.25 18.45
CA GLY A 29 6.94 5.18 18.61
C GLY A 29 6.20 5.57 17.33
N ILE A 30 6.53 6.75 16.76
CA ILE A 30 5.93 7.23 15.51
C ILE A 30 6.14 6.22 14.38
N TRP A 31 7.36 5.72 14.21
CA TRP A 31 7.68 4.72 13.19
C TRP A 31 6.83 3.45 13.30
N ASN A 32 6.70 2.90 14.51
CA ASN A 32 5.89 1.69 14.73
C ASN A 32 4.39 1.93 14.49
N ALA A 33 3.87 3.08 14.92
CA ALA A 33 2.48 3.45 14.68
C ALA A 33 2.20 3.65 13.18
N VAL A 34 3.12 4.30 12.45
CA VAL A 34 3.04 4.46 10.99
C VAL A 34 3.07 3.09 10.30
N LYS A 35 3.98 2.19 10.69
CA LYS A 35 4.01 0.81 10.16
C LYS A 35 2.71 0.05 10.46
N ALA A 36 2.17 0.15 11.66
CA ALA A 36 0.93 -0.53 12.02
C ALA A 36 -0.26 -0.02 11.19
N ARG A 37 -0.33 1.31 10.98
CA ARG A 37 -1.43 1.94 10.24
C ARG A 37 -1.31 1.77 8.72
N PHE A 38 -0.13 1.95 8.15
CA PHE A 38 0.10 2.04 6.71
C PHE A 38 0.91 0.90 6.12
N GLY A 39 1.63 0.11 6.93
CA GLY A 39 2.48 -1.00 6.48
C GLY A 39 1.71 -2.14 5.81
N GLY A 40 0.40 -2.21 6.06
CA GLY A 40 -0.50 -3.20 5.50
C GLY A 40 -0.26 -4.60 6.07
N ASN A 41 -1.30 -5.25 6.59
CA ASN A 41 -1.17 -6.58 7.17
C ASN A 41 -0.82 -7.65 6.10
N VAL A 42 0.04 -8.61 6.41
CA VAL A 42 0.43 -9.72 5.52
C VAL A 42 -0.81 -10.46 4.99
N GLU A 43 -1.75 -10.78 5.87
CA GLU A 43 -2.98 -11.46 5.47
C GLU A 43 -3.86 -10.58 4.57
N SER A 44 -3.92 -9.27 4.80
CA SER A 44 -4.65 -8.35 3.92
C SER A 44 -4.02 -8.25 2.52
N LYS A 45 -2.69 -8.27 2.44
CA LYS A 45 -1.93 -8.29 1.18
C LYS A 45 -2.20 -9.60 0.42
N LYS A 46 -2.20 -10.75 1.12
CA LYS A 46 -2.49 -12.08 0.56
C LYS A 46 -3.91 -12.18 0.03
N THR A 47 -4.90 -11.73 0.80
CA THR A 47 -6.30 -11.67 0.39
C THR A 47 -6.47 -10.78 -0.85
N ARG A 48 -5.89 -9.57 -0.86
CA ARG A 48 -5.93 -8.67 -2.02
C ARG A 48 -5.27 -9.27 -3.26
N LYS A 49 -4.12 -9.94 -3.10
CA LYS A 49 -3.43 -10.65 -4.19
C LYS A 49 -4.29 -11.77 -4.77
N SER A 50 -5.00 -12.53 -3.93
CA SER A 50 -5.93 -13.58 -4.39
C SER A 50 -7.11 -13.01 -5.17
N MET A 51 -7.71 -11.92 -4.66
CA MET A 51 -8.83 -11.25 -5.33
C MET A 51 -8.43 -10.72 -6.72
N LEU A 52 -7.26 -10.10 -6.85
CA LEU A 52 -6.78 -9.59 -8.14
C LEU A 52 -6.47 -10.71 -9.14
N LYS A 53 -5.97 -11.85 -8.67
CA LYS A 53 -5.78 -13.04 -9.53
C LYS A 53 -7.12 -13.59 -10.02
N GLN A 54 -8.13 -13.60 -9.16
CA GLN A 54 -9.47 -14.01 -9.55
C GLN A 54 -10.07 -13.03 -10.56
N GLU A 55 -10.00 -11.72 -10.32
CA GLU A 55 -10.47 -10.70 -11.27
C GLU A 55 -9.77 -10.82 -12.63
N PHE A 56 -8.46 -11.10 -12.64
CA PHE A 56 -7.71 -11.36 -13.87
C PHE A 56 -8.19 -12.63 -14.59
N SER A 57 -8.40 -13.72 -13.85
CA SER A 57 -8.86 -15.00 -14.42
C SER A 57 -10.28 -14.91 -14.98
N GLU A 58 -11.14 -14.12 -14.37
CA GLU A 58 -12.53 -13.89 -14.78
C GLU A 58 -12.65 -12.75 -15.80
N PHE A 59 -11.55 -12.05 -16.11
CA PHE A 59 -11.56 -10.91 -17.01
C PHE A 59 -11.98 -11.32 -18.42
N ARG A 60 -13.05 -10.69 -18.92
CA ARG A 60 -13.52 -10.81 -20.30
C ARG A 60 -13.85 -9.44 -20.86
N ILE A 61 -13.44 -9.18 -22.09
CA ILE A 61 -13.87 -7.99 -22.83
C ILE A 61 -15.25 -8.31 -23.40
N GLY A 62 -16.30 -7.74 -22.82
CA GLY A 62 -17.63 -7.77 -23.42
C GLY A 62 -17.71 -6.84 -24.62
N GLU A 63 -18.50 -7.20 -25.64
CA GLU A 63 -18.70 -6.37 -26.85
C GLU A 63 -19.13 -4.93 -26.50
N ALA A 64 -19.92 -4.76 -25.43
CA ALA A 64 -20.40 -3.46 -24.96
C ALA A 64 -19.34 -2.58 -24.25
N VAL A 65 -18.22 -3.16 -23.77
CA VAL A 65 -17.23 -2.43 -22.97
C VAL A 65 -16.27 -1.62 -23.85
N GLY A 66 -16.13 -1.99 -25.14
CA GLY A 66 -15.17 -1.36 -26.04
C GLY A 66 -13.72 -1.73 -25.69
N LEU A 67 -12.90 -1.96 -26.71
CA LEU A 67 -11.51 -2.44 -26.54
C LEU A 67 -10.66 -1.53 -25.66
N HIS A 68 -10.80 -0.22 -25.80
CA HIS A 68 -10.03 0.77 -25.04
C HIS A 68 -10.26 0.65 -23.53
N LYS A 69 -11.53 0.67 -23.09
CA LYS A 69 -11.88 0.51 -21.67
C LYS A 69 -11.53 -0.86 -21.13
N GLY A 70 -11.63 -1.91 -21.96
CA GLY A 70 -11.15 -3.24 -21.63
C GLY A 70 -9.64 -3.25 -21.34
N TYR A 71 -8.86 -2.62 -22.20
CA TYR A 71 -7.41 -2.47 -22.03
C TYR A 71 -7.05 -1.71 -20.76
N ASP A 72 -7.69 -0.57 -20.49
CA ASP A 72 -7.42 0.23 -19.28
C ASP A 72 -7.67 -0.57 -18.00
N ARG A 73 -8.74 -1.37 -17.97
CA ARG A 73 -9.05 -2.24 -16.82
C ARG A 73 -8.00 -3.33 -16.65
N MET A 74 -7.56 -3.96 -17.74
CA MET A 74 -6.50 -4.97 -17.69
C MET A 74 -5.18 -4.37 -17.20
N GLN A 75 -4.79 -3.20 -17.71
CA GLN A 75 -3.59 -2.48 -17.25
C GLN A 75 -3.65 -2.15 -15.76
N LYS A 76 -4.83 -1.75 -15.27
CA LYS A 76 -5.04 -1.48 -13.84
C LYS A 76 -4.80 -2.72 -12.97
N ILE A 77 -5.35 -3.88 -13.35
CA ILE A 77 -5.16 -5.14 -12.61
C ILE A 77 -3.68 -5.54 -12.60
N LEU A 78 -3.01 -5.48 -13.75
CA LEU A 78 -1.58 -5.82 -13.87
C LEU A 78 -0.68 -4.88 -13.05
N SER A 79 -0.96 -3.58 -13.08
CA SER A 79 -0.22 -2.58 -12.29
C SER A 79 -0.35 -2.86 -10.79
N GLN A 80 -1.56 -3.17 -10.31
CA GLN A 80 -1.79 -3.50 -8.90
C GLN A 80 -1.11 -4.82 -8.49
N LEU A 81 -1.14 -5.84 -9.36
CA LEU A 81 -0.42 -7.10 -9.10
C LEU A 81 1.10 -6.88 -9.02
N ASN A 82 1.66 -6.01 -9.86
CA ASN A 82 3.09 -5.70 -9.84
C ASN A 82 3.50 -4.93 -8.56
N GLN A 83 2.69 -3.98 -8.11
CA GLN A 83 2.92 -3.25 -6.85
C GLN A 83 2.93 -4.17 -5.63
N LEU A 84 2.15 -5.25 -5.64
CA LEU A 84 2.16 -6.27 -4.58
C LEU A 84 3.38 -7.19 -4.64
N LYS A 85 4.10 -7.26 -5.77
CA LYS A 85 5.36 -8.01 -5.90
C LYS A 85 6.60 -7.15 -5.63
N ALA A 86 6.53 -5.86 -5.95
CA ALA A 86 7.65 -4.92 -5.84
C ALA A 86 7.89 -4.40 -4.42
N LYS A 87 6.92 -4.55 -3.52
CA LYS A 87 7.17 -4.33 -2.09
C LYS A 87 7.93 -5.54 -1.58
N PRO A 88 9.07 -5.38 -0.89
CA PRO A 88 9.66 -6.48 -0.15
C PRO A 88 8.54 -7.06 0.72
N GLU A 89 8.22 -8.32 0.48
CA GLU A 89 7.66 -9.16 1.54
C GLU A 89 8.64 -8.96 2.68
N ASP A 90 8.18 -8.46 3.83
CA ASP A 90 9.03 -8.12 4.96
C ASP A 90 9.84 -9.38 5.35
N GLU A 91 10.97 -9.62 4.68
CA GLU A 91 12.09 -10.35 5.22
C GLU A 91 12.55 -9.46 6.35
N ASP A 92 12.25 -9.93 7.56
CA ASP A 92 12.76 -9.46 8.83
C ASP A 92 14.15 -8.83 8.67
N ILE A 93 14.19 -7.50 8.56
CA ILE A 93 15.37 -6.77 8.98
C ILE A 93 15.23 -6.61 10.49
N ASN A 94 15.95 -7.53 11.15
CA ASN A 94 16.41 -7.55 12.53
C ASN A 94 15.54 -8.26 13.58
#